data_AF-A0A917V489-F1
#
_entry.id   AF-A0A917V489-F1
#
_cell.length_a   1.000
_cell.length_b   1.000
_cell.length_c   1.000
_cell.angle_alpha   90.00
_cell.angle_beta   90.00
_cell.angle_gamma   90.00
#
_symmetry.space_group_name_H-M   'P 1'
#
loop_
_entity.id
_entity.type
_entity.pdbx_description
1 polymer ?
#
loop_
_entity_poly.entity_id
_entity_poly.type
_entity_poly.pdbx_seq_one_letter_code
_entity_poly.pdbx_strand_id
1 'polypeptide(L)'
;MAILAVAVATPASAQAVSPDFDWGDDSSPFANDRECDDPRFVGPGMVGFSDEEHRGADATDCFLMFKRGRITLADGAGSDGAAAPRTVVGGIDYGDDTGRWANDGECDDPRFEGEGMAAVLVEEDRFKDASDCRRLVEAGSIALRAGESGGAPSRSAPAPAAAGDVDFGDDTGRWANDGECDDPRFEGEGMAAVLVEEDRLRDASDCRRLYEAGSIALRAGEGGAASAPATAVPTAPATPPPPVTPSGPVDFGDDTSRWANDGECDDPRFQGRGMAAVLLDEDAMRDASDCRRLYEEGAIDLVGRSRADVAPAAPAAPAAPPASSTAGIDFGDDSSRWANDGECDDPRFDGEGMAIAPQGEDTMRDATDCRNLLAEGRIELR
;
A
#
# COMPACT_ATOMS: atom_id res chain seq x y z
N MET A 1 -62.45 10.68 -25.76
CA MET A 1 -62.11 10.04 -24.47
C MET A 1 -60.72 9.44 -24.61
N ALA A 2 -59.68 10.17 -24.19
CA ALA A 2 -58.32 9.65 -24.16
C ALA A 2 -58.16 8.88 -22.84
N ILE A 3 -57.92 7.56 -22.94
CA ILE A 3 -57.70 6.69 -21.79
C ILE A 3 -56.26 6.90 -21.34
N LEU A 4 -56.11 7.48 -20.16
CA LEU A 4 -54.86 7.65 -19.46
C LEU A 4 -54.38 6.25 -19.02
N ALA A 5 -53.37 5.71 -19.69
CA ALA A 5 -52.72 4.47 -19.26
C ALA A 5 -51.81 4.81 -18.07
N VAL A 6 -52.28 4.49 -16.85
CA VAL A 6 -51.44 4.51 -15.66
C VAL A 6 -50.46 3.36 -15.77
N ALA A 7 -49.18 3.66 -15.91
CA ALA A 7 -48.12 2.68 -15.77
C ALA A 7 -48.11 2.19 -14.32
N VAL A 8 -48.58 0.95 -14.12
CA VAL A 8 -48.43 0.25 -12.85
C VAL A 8 -46.97 -0.15 -12.75
N ALA A 9 -46.23 0.51 -11.84
CA ALA A 9 -44.89 0.09 -11.49
C ALA A 9 -44.95 -1.36 -11.01
N THR A 10 -44.18 -2.22 -11.66
CA THR A 10 -43.89 -3.57 -11.17
C THR A 10 -43.27 -3.46 -9.78
N PRO A 11 -43.77 -4.16 -8.75
CA PRO A 11 -43.09 -4.17 -7.46
C PRO A 11 -41.69 -4.77 -7.65
N ALA A 12 -40.71 -4.15 -7.00
CA ALA A 12 -39.35 -4.66 -6.89
C ALA A 12 -39.41 -6.13 -6.47
N SER A 13 -38.67 -6.97 -7.17
CA SER A 13 -38.58 -8.42 -6.94
C SER A 13 -38.41 -8.70 -5.44
N ALA A 14 -39.39 -9.37 -4.83
CA ALA A 14 -39.18 -9.95 -3.51
C ALA A 14 -38.05 -10.97 -3.65
N GLN A 15 -36.93 -10.75 -2.97
CA GLN A 15 -35.89 -11.75 -2.87
C GLN A 15 -36.54 -13.00 -2.26
N ALA A 16 -36.56 -14.09 -3.02
CA ALA A 16 -37.13 -15.35 -2.56
C ALA A 16 -35.98 -16.20 -2.02
N VAL A 17 -36.02 -16.50 -0.71
CA VAL A 17 -35.19 -17.60 -0.18
C VAL A 17 -35.74 -18.94 -0.66
N SER A 18 -34.86 -19.92 -0.81
CA SER A 18 -35.24 -21.29 -1.13
C SER A 18 -36.27 -21.81 -0.11
N PRO A 19 -37.25 -22.63 -0.53
CA PRO A 19 -38.24 -23.21 0.41
C PRO A 19 -37.62 -24.09 1.49
N ASP A 20 -36.36 -24.51 1.29
CA ASP A 20 -35.56 -25.32 2.19
C ASP A 20 -34.56 -24.51 3.01
N PHE A 21 -34.61 -23.17 2.98
CA PHE A 21 -33.71 -22.31 3.74
C PHE A 21 -33.79 -22.60 5.24
N ASP A 22 -32.65 -22.94 5.87
CA ASP A 22 -32.60 -23.21 7.30
C ASP A 22 -32.65 -21.89 8.09
N TRP A 23 -33.83 -21.57 8.62
CA TRP A 23 -34.00 -20.42 9.50
C TRP A 23 -33.29 -20.59 10.84
N GLY A 24 -32.90 -21.82 11.21
CA GLY A 24 -32.33 -22.15 12.51
C GLY A 24 -33.40 -22.27 13.60
N ASP A 25 -33.05 -21.90 14.83
CA ASP A 25 -33.91 -21.94 16.02
C ASP A 25 -33.88 -20.62 16.82
N ASP A 26 -34.49 -20.63 18.01
CA ASP A 26 -34.53 -19.50 18.94
C ASP A 26 -33.70 -19.80 20.20
N SER A 27 -32.49 -20.34 20.02
CA SER A 27 -31.66 -20.83 21.13
C SER A 27 -30.79 -19.77 21.82
N SER A 28 -30.62 -18.58 21.23
CA SER A 28 -29.78 -17.52 21.83
C SER A 28 -30.50 -16.75 22.95
N PRO A 29 -29.75 -16.07 23.85
CA PRO A 29 -30.33 -15.15 24.83
C PRO A 29 -31.05 -13.93 24.22
N PHE A 30 -30.75 -13.63 22.95
CA PHE A 30 -31.28 -12.49 22.22
C PHE A 30 -32.45 -12.89 21.29
N ALA A 31 -32.71 -14.19 21.15
CA ALA A 31 -33.85 -14.68 20.39
C ALA A 31 -35.19 -14.11 20.89
N ASN A 32 -36.10 -13.82 19.97
CA ASN A 32 -37.45 -13.32 20.26
C ASN A 32 -37.51 -11.90 20.91
N ASP A 33 -36.49 -11.07 20.71
CA ASP A 33 -36.44 -9.72 21.28
C ASP A 33 -36.98 -8.61 20.36
N ARG A 34 -37.41 -8.99 19.14
CA ARG A 34 -37.91 -8.16 18.03
C ARG A 34 -36.85 -7.50 17.16
N GLU A 35 -35.59 -7.81 17.37
CA GLU A 35 -34.51 -7.53 16.43
C GLU A 35 -34.15 -8.83 15.71
N CYS A 36 -33.42 -8.76 14.59
CA CYS A 36 -32.84 -9.94 13.97
C CYS A 36 -31.36 -9.96 14.29
N ASP A 37 -30.92 -10.98 15.03
CA ASP A 37 -29.51 -11.12 15.45
C ASP A 37 -28.67 -11.95 14.48
N ASP A 38 -29.30 -12.53 13.47
CA ASP A 38 -28.65 -13.45 12.54
C ASP A 38 -27.84 -12.68 11.47
N PRO A 39 -26.50 -12.77 11.47
CA PRO A 39 -25.62 -12.06 10.53
C PRO A 39 -25.86 -12.43 9.06
N ARG A 40 -26.64 -13.48 8.79
CA ARG A 40 -27.11 -13.83 7.44
C ARG A 40 -28.05 -12.78 6.83
N PHE A 41 -28.55 -11.83 7.59
CA PHE A 41 -29.48 -10.82 7.12
C PHE A 41 -28.95 -9.41 7.27
N VAL A 42 -29.45 -8.51 6.42
CA VAL A 42 -29.15 -7.08 6.45
C VAL A 42 -30.42 -6.26 6.29
N GLY A 43 -30.52 -5.11 6.96
CA GLY A 43 -31.60 -4.16 6.76
C GLY A 43 -32.24 -3.59 8.04
N PRO A 44 -33.25 -2.73 7.90
CA PRO A 44 -33.94 -2.09 9.01
C PRO A 44 -34.70 -3.10 9.90
N GLY A 45 -34.10 -3.46 11.03
CA GLY A 45 -34.59 -4.47 11.96
C GLY A 45 -33.50 -5.42 12.46
N MET A 46 -32.29 -5.34 11.90
CA MET A 46 -31.10 -5.96 12.45
C MET A 46 -30.65 -5.29 13.74
N VAL A 47 -30.08 -6.09 14.65
CA VAL A 47 -29.31 -5.58 15.78
C VAL A 47 -28.12 -4.74 15.29
N GLY A 48 -27.69 -3.77 16.08
CA GLY A 48 -26.55 -2.91 15.73
C GLY A 48 -25.19 -3.63 15.66
N PHE A 49 -25.13 -4.85 16.19
CA PHE A 49 -23.94 -5.72 16.17
C PHE A 49 -24.39 -7.18 16.17
N SER A 50 -24.32 -7.83 15.01
CA SER A 50 -24.52 -9.27 14.85
C SER A 50 -23.18 -9.95 14.63
N ASP A 51 -22.84 -10.95 15.43
CA ASP A 51 -21.65 -11.77 15.24
C ASP A 51 -22.03 -13.22 14.90
N GLU A 52 -21.04 -14.00 14.48
CA GLU A 52 -21.22 -15.40 14.04
C GLU A 52 -21.80 -16.34 15.10
N GLU A 53 -21.75 -15.98 16.39
CA GLU A 53 -22.33 -16.78 17.47
C GLU A 53 -23.86 -16.85 17.38
N HIS A 54 -24.48 -15.82 16.78
CA HIS A 54 -25.94 -15.67 16.70
C HIS A 54 -26.53 -16.14 15.36
N ARG A 55 -25.72 -16.71 14.48
CA ARG A 55 -26.15 -17.27 13.20
C ARG A 55 -27.21 -18.36 13.39
N GLY A 56 -28.40 -18.15 12.85
CA GLY A 56 -29.53 -19.08 12.95
C GLY A 56 -30.07 -19.28 14.36
N ALA A 57 -29.80 -18.38 15.30
CA ALA A 57 -30.22 -18.52 16.70
C ALA A 57 -31.38 -17.59 17.09
N ASP A 58 -31.91 -16.82 16.13
CA ASP A 58 -33.06 -15.93 16.27
C ASP A 58 -34.01 -16.08 15.05
N ALA A 59 -34.40 -17.32 14.77
CA ALA A 59 -35.18 -17.68 13.60
C ALA A 59 -36.52 -16.94 13.51
N THR A 60 -37.22 -16.78 14.64
CA THR A 60 -38.57 -16.20 14.68
C THR A 60 -38.59 -14.74 14.23
N ASP A 61 -37.71 -13.89 14.74
CA ASP A 61 -37.73 -12.47 14.41
C ASP A 61 -37.12 -12.19 13.04
N CYS A 62 -36.04 -12.89 12.66
CA CYS A 62 -35.49 -12.82 11.32
C CYS A 62 -36.50 -13.27 10.24
N PHE A 63 -37.22 -14.37 10.45
CA PHE A 63 -38.29 -14.80 9.54
C PHE A 63 -39.39 -13.74 9.39
N LEU A 64 -39.83 -13.16 10.50
CA LEU A 64 -40.88 -12.15 10.50
C LEU A 64 -40.45 -10.86 9.81
N MET A 65 -39.22 -10.40 10.03
CA MET A 65 -38.66 -9.21 9.39
C MET A 65 -38.41 -9.44 7.90
N PHE A 66 -37.88 -10.59 7.51
CA PHE A 66 -37.66 -10.96 6.11
C PHE A 66 -38.98 -11.03 5.35
N LYS A 67 -39.99 -11.70 5.91
CA LYS A 67 -41.33 -11.80 5.31
C LYS A 67 -42.02 -10.44 5.15
N ARG A 68 -41.67 -9.47 5.99
CA ARG A 68 -42.16 -8.08 5.91
C ARG A 68 -41.35 -7.22 4.93
N GLY A 69 -40.31 -7.78 4.31
CA GLY A 69 -39.39 -7.06 3.42
C GLY A 69 -38.57 -6.00 4.15
N ARG A 70 -38.37 -6.17 5.46
CA ARG A 70 -37.59 -5.26 6.29
C ARG A 70 -36.10 -5.59 6.29
N ILE A 71 -35.77 -6.86 6.17
CA ILE A 71 -34.40 -7.34 6.01
C ILE A 71 -34.32 -8.21 4.76
N THR A 72 -33.14 -8.30 4.17
CA THR A 72 -32.79 -9.16 3.04
C THR A 72 -31.66 -10.10 3.45
N LEU A 73 -31.43 -11.18 2.70
CA LEU A 73 -30.22 -11.98 2.91
C LEU A 73 -29.00 -11.13 2.55
N ALA A 74 -27.95 -11.23 3.35
CA ALA A 74 -26.62 -10.81 2.95
C ALA A 74 -26.16 -11.69 1.76
N ASP A 75 -25.40 -11.13 0.83
CA ASP A 75 -24.82 -11.92 -0.25
C ASP A 75 -23.99 -13.07 0.36
N GLY A 76 -24.28 -14.32 -0.02
CA GLY A 76 -23.66 -15.54 0.54
C GLY A 76 -24.43 -16.25 1.66
N ALA A 77 -25.50 -15.67 2.21
CA ALA A 77 -26.21 -16.23 3.38
C ALA A 77 -27.18 -17.40 3.12
N GLY A 78 -27.35 -17.81 1.85
CA GLY A 78 -28.37 -18.75 1.40
C GLY A 78 -27.93 -20.20 1.18
N SER A 79 -26.75 -20.63 1.64
CA SER A 79 -26.29 -22.02 1.42
C SER A 79 -25.96 -22.73 2.73
N ASP A 80 -26.91 -23.55 3.16
CA ASP A 80 -26.80 -24.48 4.28
C ASP A 80 -25.60 -25.42 4.10
N GLY A 81 -24.68 -25.40 5.08
CA GLY A 81 -24.07 -26.57 5.76
C GLY A 81 -23.46 -27.75 4.97
N ALA A 82 -23.46 -27.75 3.65
CA ALA A 82 -22.66 -28.60 2.80
C ALA A 82 -21.53 -27.72 2.27
N ALA A 83 -20.28 -28.16 2.43
CA ALA A 83 -19.09 -27.51 1.89
C ALA A 83 -19.46 -26.76 0.60
N ALA A 84 -19.43 -25.43 0.67
CA ALA A 84 -20.04 -24.57 -0.32
C ALA A 84 -19.55 -24.97 -1.73
N PRO A 85 -20.38 -24.79 -2.77
CA PRO A 85 -19.98 -25.14 -4.11
C PRO A 85 -18.79 -24.25 -4.46
N ARG A 86 -17.59 -24.84 -4.35
CA ARG A 86 -16.33 -24.32 -4.88
C ARG A 86 -16.62 -23.60 -6.18
N THR A 87 -16.52 -22.29 -6.14
CA THR A 87 -16.84 -21.48 -7.31
C THR A 87 -15.69 -21.63 -8.29
N VAL A 88 -15.90 -22.48 -9.30
CA VAL A 88 -14.94 -22.67 -10.38
C VAL A 88 -15.40 -21.82 -11.58
N VAL A 89 -14.88 -20.60 -11.67
CA VAL A 89 -15.14 -19.67 -12.78
C VAL A 89 -13.80 -19.41 -13.47
N GLY A 90 -13.75 -19.54 -14.80
CA GLY A 90 -12.49 -19.36 -15.54
C GLY A 90 -11.44 -20.45 -15.29
N GLY A 91 -11.81 -21.58 -14.67
CA GLY A 91 -10.88 -22.67 -14.34
C GLY A 91 -10.14 -22.49 -13.00
N ILE A 92 -10.47 -21.45 -12.25
CA ILE A 92 -9.90 -21.12 -10.94
C ILE A 92 -10.90 -21.54 -9.87
N ASP A 93 -10.48 -22.38 -8.91
CA ASP A 93 -11.27 -22.70 -7.72
C ASP A 93 -11.05 -21.61 -6.67
N TYR A 94 -12.00 -20.68 -6.58
CA TYR A 94 -11.97 -19.59 -5.61
C TYR A 94 -12.38 -20.04 -4.20
N GLY A 95 -12.99 -21.22 -4.07
CA GLY A 95 -13.50 -21.68 -2.79
C GLY A 95 -14.88 -21.13 -2.45
N ASP A 96 -15.04 -20.68 -1.21
CA ASP A 96 -16.26 -20.12 -0.62
C ASP A 96 -15.96 -18.84 0.17
N ASP A 97 -16.97 -18.24 0.78
CA ASP A 97 -16.85 -17.01 1.56
C ASP A 97 -16.83 -17.32 3.08
N THR A 98 -16.10 -18.36 3.47
CA THR A 98 -16.03 -18.82 4.88
C THR A 98 -14.86 -18.22 5.64
N GLY A 99 -14.96 -16.99 6.13
CA GLY A 99 -13.89 -16.41 6.95
C GLY A 99 -14.38 -15.18 7.67
N ARG A 100 -13.59 -14.71 8.65
CA ARG A 100 -13.90 -13.44 9.33
C ARG A 100 -13.63 -12.21 8.46
N TRP A 101 -12.86 -12.40 7.41
CA TRP A 101 -12.44 -11.37 6.45
C TRP A 101 -13.13 -11.53 5.09
N ALA A 102 -13.93 -12.59 4.91
CA ALA A 102 -14.68 -12.78 3.68
C ALA A 102 -15.67 -11.64 3.41
N ASN A 103 -15.72 -11.17 2.16
CA ASN A 103 -16.59 -10.07 1.70
C ASN A 103 -16.28 -8.68 2.30
N ASP A 104 -15.03 -8.41 2.67
CA ASP A 104 -14.64 -7.10 3.21
C ASP A 104 -14.13 -6.11 2.14
N GLY A 105 -14.07 -6.56 0.87
CA GLY A 105 -13.65 -5.76 -0.27
C GLY A 105 -12.21 -5.99 -0.71
N GLU A 106 -11.42 -6.74 0.06
CA GLU A 106 -10.08 -7.20 -0.27
C GLU A 106 -10.10 -8.71 -0.58
N CYS A 107 -9.06 -9.26 -1.21
CA CYS A 107 -8.88 -10.70 -1.37
C CYS A 107 -7.93 -11.24 -0.30
N ASP A 108 -8.42 -12.10 0.61
CA ASP A 108 -7.60 -12.69 1.69
C ASP A 108 -6.88 -13.99 1.30
N ASP A 109 -7.18 -14.52 0.12
CA ASP A 109 -6.68 -15.82 -0.28
C ASP A 109 -5.19 -15.73 -0.72
N PRO A 110 -4.24 -16.33 0.02
CA PRO A 110 -2.80 -16.20 -0.22
C PRO A 110 -2.33 -16.72 -1.59
N ARG A 111 -3.19 -17.48 -2.29
CA ARG A 111 -2.89 -17.99 -3.63
C ARG A 111 -2.93 -16.91 -4.70
N PHE A 112 -3.52 -15.75 -4.41
CA PHE A 112 -3.60 -14.63 -5.33
C PHE A 112 -2.56 -13.55 -4.99
N GLU A 113 -2.30 -12.67 -5.96
CA GLU A 113 -1.42 -11.51 -5.85
C GLU A 113 -1.92 -10.37 -6.74
N GLY A 114 -1.69 -9.12 -6.31
CA GLY A 114 -2.06 -7.91 -7.06
C GLY A 114 -2.71 -6.83 -6.19
N GLU A 115 -3.32 -5.85 -6.84
CA GLU A 115 -4.00 -4.71 -6.19
C GLU A 115 -5.37 -5.13 -5.66
N GLY A 116 -5.61 -4.87 -4.37
CA GLY A 116 -6.82 -5.29 -3.66
C GLY A 116 -6.66 -6.60 -2.88
N MET A 117 -5.45 -7.14 -2.74
CA MET A 117 -5.15 -8.18 -1.75
C MET A 117 -5.15 -7.61 -0.35
N ALA A 118 -5.58 -8.40 0.63
CA ALA A 118 -5.47 -8.04 2.04
C ALA A 118 -4.02 -7.80 2.44
N ALA A 119 -3.79 -6.81 3.30
CA ALA A 119 -2.44 -6.43 3.73
C ALA A 119 -1.70 -7.56 4.48
N VAL A 120 -2.44 -8.48 5.09
CA VAL A 120 -1.90 -9.64 5.80
C VAL A 120 -2.57 -10.90 5.25
N LEU A 121 -1.80 -11.72 4.55
CA LEU A 121 -2.27 -12.99 4.01
C LEU A 121 -1.83 -14.14 4.92
N VAL A 122 -2.79 -14.99 5.30
CA VAL A 122 -2.52 -16.19 6.12
C VAL A 122 -3.05 -17.44 5.43
N GLU A 123 -2.34 -18.57 5.60
CA GLU A 123 -2.75 -19.86 4.99
C GLU A 123 -4.11 -20.36 5.47
N GLU A 124 -4.59 -19.89 6.62
CA GLU A 124 -5.92 -20.21 7.10
C GLU A 124 -7.02 -19.66 6.18
N ASP A 125 -6.77 -18.56 5.47
CA ASP A 125 -7.72 -17.82 4.62
C ASP A 125 -7.74 -18.30 3.15
N ARG A 126 -6.97 -19.35 2.87
CA ARG A 126 -7.00 -20.05 1.59
C ARG A 126 -8.39 -20.60 1.28
N PHE A 127 -8.93 -20.26 0.11
CA PHE A 127 -10.27 -20.63 -0.39
C PHE A 127 -11.45 -20.04 0.39
N LYS A 128 -11.26 -18.99 1.21
CA LYS A 128 -12.29 -18.49 2.14
C LYS A 128 -12.90 -17.14 1.80
N ASP A 129 -12.41 -16.48 0.75
CA ASP A 129 -12.89 -15.17 0.34
C ASP A 129 -13.14 -15.14 -1.18
N ALA A 130 -13.95 -16.09 -1.63
CA ALA A 130 -14.15 -16.37 -3.04
C ALA A 130 -14.79 -15.23 -3.82
N SER A 131 -15.71 -14.48 -3.22
CA SER A 131 -16.48 -13.42 -3.88
C SER A 131 -15.62 -12.20 -4.21
N ASP A 132 -14.77 -11.75 -3.27
CA ASP A 132 -13.86 -10.63 -3.54
C ASP A 132 -12.68 -11.03 -4.42
N CYS A 133 -12.07 -12.20 -4.18
CA CYS A 133 -11.02 -12.70 -5.05
C CYS A 133 -11.52 -12.87 -6.51
N ARG A 134 -12.73 -13.40 -6.72
CA ARG A 134 -13.32 -13.49 -8.07
C ARG A 134 -13.52 -12.12 -8.69
N ARG A 135 -14.11 -11.17 -7.94
CA ARG A 135 -14.39 -9.82 -8.43
C ARG A 135 -13.10 -9.11 -8.86
N LEU A 136 -12.03 -9.25 -8.08
CA LEU A 136 -10.74 -8.61 -8.35
C LEU A 136 -10.00 -9.28 -9.52
N VAL A 137 -10.12 -10.60 -9.70
CA VAL A 137 -9.62 -11.29 -10.91
C VAL A 137 -10.40 -10.87 -12.15
N GLU A 138 -11.73 -10.76 -12.07
CA GLU A 138 -12.56 -10.30 -13.19
C GLU A 138 -12.29 -8.85 -13.56
N ALA A 139 -11.91 -8.02 -12.57
CA ALA A 139 -11.44 -6.66 -12.78
C ALA A 139 -10.01 -6.59 -13.34
N GLY A 140 -9.26 -7.69 -13.30
CA GLY A 140 -7.86 -7.76 -13.73
C GLY A 140 -6.88 -7.14 -12.73
N SER A 141 -7.31 -6.88 -11.49
CA SER A 141 -6.51 -6.26 -10.43
C SER A 141 -5.64 -7.27 -9.68
N ILE A 142 -6.07 -8.53 -9.59
CA ILE A 142 -5.30 -9.62 -8.99
C ILE A 142 -5.23 -10.84 -9.92
N ALA A 143 -4.23 -11.71 -9.71
CA ALA A 143 -4.02 -12.96 -10.44
C ALA A 143 -3.59 -14.10 -9.51
N LEU A 144 -3.80 -15.35 -9.94
CA LEU A 144 -3.26 -16.53 -9.25
C LEU A 144 -1.73 -16.57 -9.39
N ARG A 145 -1.04 -16.80 -8.28
CA ARG A 145 0.42 -16.99 -8.26
C ARG A 145 0.84 -18.15 -9.15
N ALA A 146 1.96 -18.00 -9.85
CA ALA A 146 2.49 -19.03 -10.73
C ALA A 146 2.86 -20.30 -9.93
N GLY A 147 2.15 -21.41 -10.20
CA GLY A 147 2.39 -22.72 -9.56
C GLY A 147 1.25 -23.23 -8.67
N GLU A 148 0.24 -22.41 -8.41
CA GLU A 148 -0.89 -22.70 -7.50
C GLU A 148 -2.10 -23.37 -8.19
N SER A 149 -2.06 -23.53 -9.51
CA SER A 149 -3.19 -24.08 -10.29
C SER A 149 -3.23 -25.61 -10.29
N GLY A 150 -4.06 -26.18 -9.42
CA GLY A 150 -4.51 -27.57 -9.52
C GLY A 150 -5.50 -27.80 -10.66
N GLY A 151 -5.04 -27.81 -11.93
CA GLY A 151 -5.83 -28.31 -13.08
C GLY A 151 -5.58 -27.62 -14.44
N ALA A 152 -5.02 -28.36 -15.41
CA ALA A 152 -4.61 -27.94 -16.77
C ALA A 152 -5.76 -27.97 -17.85
N PRO A 153 -5.48 -27.81 -19.17
CA PRO A 153 -4.94 -26.66 -19.92
C PRO A 153 -5.92 -26.10 -21.00
N SER A 154 -5.68 -24.83 -21.37
CA SER A 154 -5.87 -24.11 -22.66
C SER A 154 -6.85 -24.63 -23.75
N ARG A 155 -7.71 -23.72 -24.26
CA ARG A 155 -7.96 -23.58 -25.70
C ARG A 155 -7.84 -22.13 -26.18
N SER A 156 -7.00 -22.00 -27.20
CA SER A 156 -6.45 -20.83 -27.89
C SER A 156 -7.44 -19.88 -28.58
N ALA A 157 -7.06 -18.61 -28.61
CA ALA A 157 -7.02 -17.75 -29.80
C ALA A 157 -5.65 -17.01 -29.81
N PRO A 158 -5.15 -16.51 -30.96
CA PRO A 158 -3.73 -16.57 -31.31
C PRO A 158 -2.88 -15.50 -30.61
N ALA A 159 -1.91 -15.93 -29.81
CA ALA A 159 -0.79 -15.12 -29.36
C ALA A 159 0.41 -15.34 -30.29
N PRO A 160 1.17 -14.28 -30.66
CA PRO A 160 2.42 -14.45 -31.37
C PRO A 160 3.48 -15.08 -30.45
N ALA A 161 4.28 -15.99 -31.01
CA ALA A 161 5.54 -16.55 -30.51
C ALA A 161 5.69 -16.77 -28.98
N ALA A 162 5.25 -17.95 -28.54
CA ALA A 162 5.78 -18.76 -27.43
C ALA A 162 6.66 -18.05 -26.37
N ALA A 163 6.05 -17.72 -25.22
CA ALA A 163 6.73 -17.45 -23.94
C ALA A 163 7.32 -18.70 -23.27
N GLY A 164 7.29 -19.87 -23.94
CA GLY A 164 7.77 -21.13 -23.38
C GLY A 164 9.29 -21.30 -23.35
N ASP A 165 10.06 -20.45 -24.03
CA ASP A 165 11.51 -20.58 -24.20
C ASP A 165 12.31 -19.39 -23.63
N VAL A 166 11.67 -18.45 -22.93
CA VAL A 166 12.35 -17.27 -22.35
C VAL A 166 12.66 -17.53 -20.88
N ASP A 167 13.95 -17.51 -20.53
CA ASP A 167 14.42 -17.56 -19.15
C ASP A 167 14.35 -16.15 -18.55
N PHE A 168 13.37 -15.93 -17.66
CA PHE A 168 13.14 -14.65 -16.99
C PHE A 168 13.98 -14.46 -15.72
N GLY A 169 14.53 -15.54 -15.15
CA GLY A 169 15.37 -15.46 -13.95
C GLY A 169 14.60 -15.53 -12.63
N ASP A 170 15.03 -14.74 -11.64
CA ASP A 170 14.45 -14.62 -10.29
C ASP A 170 14.19 -13.14 -9.91
N ASP A 171 13.67 -12.89 -8.71
CA ASP A 171 13.35 -11.55 -8.20
C ASP A 171 14.35 -11.10 -7.11
N THR A 172 15.65 -11.26 -7.37
CA THR A 172 16.70 -10.96 -6.36
C THR A 172 17.27 -9.54 -6.46
N GLY A 173 16.82 -8.74 -7.43
CA GLY A 173 17.27 -7.37 -7.66
C GLY A 173 16.60 -6.34 -6.74
N ARG A 174 17.25 -5.19 -6.56
CA ARG A 174 16.67 -4.07 -5.78
C ARG A 174 15.48 -3.38 -6.47
N TRP A 175 15.34 -3.63 -7.77
CA TRP A 175 14.29 -3.12 -8.64
C TRP A 175 13.32 -4.23 -9.07
N ALA A 176 13.48 -5.44 -8.52
CA ALA A 176 12.53 -6.52 -8.79
C ALA A 176 11.14 -6.18 -8.25
N ASN A 177 10.09 -6.48 -9.02
CA ASN A 177 8.68 -6.25 -8.63
C ASN A 177 8.28 -4.78 -8.48
N ASP A 178 8.92 -3.86 -9.21
CA ASP A 178 8.59 -2.43 -9.17
C ASP A 178 7.59 -1.98 -10.25
N GLY A 179 7.14 -2.92 -11.09
CA GLY A 179 6.16 -2.69 -12.15
C GLY A 179 6.77 -2.40 -13.52
N GLU A 180 8.08 -2.19 -13.60
CA GLU A 180 8.87 -2.07 -14.83
C GLU A 180 9.71 -3.34 -15.03
N CYS A 181 10.18 -3.60 -16.26
CA CYS A 181 11.16 -4.65 -16.53
C CYS A 181 12.57 -4.07 -16.54
N ASP A 182 13.42 -4.48 -15.61
CA ASP A 182 14.82 -4.01 -15.53
C ASP A 182 15.80 -4.83 -16.37
N ASP A 183 15.35 -5.95 -16.93
CA ASP A 183 16.23 -6.86 -17.64
C ASP A 183 16.64 -6.27 -19.01
N PRO A 184 17.94 -5.94 -19.22
CA PRO A 184 18.41 -5.28 -20.43
C PRO A 184 18.20 -6.10 -21.72
N ARG A 185 17.93 -7.41 -21.61
CA ARG A 185 17.64 -8.28 -22.74
C ARG A 185 16.29 -7.97 -23.39
N PHE A 186 15.41 -7.25 -22.71
CA PHE A 186 14.09 -6.87 -23.21
C PHE A 186 14.06 -5.41 -23.72
N GLU A 187 13.08 -5.11 -24.55
CA GLU A 187 12.75 -3.78 -25.05
C GLU A 187 11.26 -3.61 -25.26
N GLY A 188 10.72 -2.41 -24.98
CA GLY A 188 9.31 -2.10 -25.18
C GLY A 188 8.75 -1.12 -24.14
N GLU A 189 7.43 -1.06 -24.06
CA GLU A 189 6.68 -0.23 -23.13
C GLU A 189 6.61 -0.92 -21.76
N GLY A 190 7.04 -0.22 -20.71
CA GLY A 190 7.20 -0.78 -19.37
C GLY A 190 8.61 -1.29 -19.05
N MET A 191 9.61 -0.99 -19.89
CA MET A 191 11.02 -1.17 -19.50
C MET A 191 11.46 -0.04 -18.57
N ALA A 192 12.29 -0.36 -17.58
CA ALA A 192 12.89 0.64 -16.72
C ALA A 192 13.67 1.68 -17.52
N ALA A 193 13.65 2.93 -17.06
CA ALA A 193 14.28 4.06 -17.76
C ALA A 193 15.80 3.90 -17.87
N VAL A 194 16.42 3.17 -16.94
CA VAL A 194 17.85 2.89 -16.91
C VAL A 194 18.06 1.38 -16.80
N LEU A 195 18.55 0.77 -17.88
CA LEU A 195 18.84 -0.66 -17.90
C LEU A 195 20.34 -0.89 -17.67
N VAL A 196 20.67 -1.71 -16.67
CA VAL A 196 22.05 -2.10 -16.35
C VAL A 196 22.21 -3.62 -16.38
N GLU A 197 23.41 -4.10 -16.73
CA GLU A 197 23.66 -5.55 -16.87
C GLU A 197 23.57 -6.30 -15.53
N GLU A 198 23.67 -5.60 -14.39
CA GLU A 198 23.50 -6.21 -13.08
C GLU A 198 22.08 -6.74 -12.86
N ASP A 199 21.07 -6.10 -13.45
CA ASP A 199 19.65 -6.44 -13.27
C ASP A 199 19.13 -7.51 -14.25
N ARG A 200 20.01 -8.00 -15.12
CA ARG A 200 19.72 -9.14 -16.00
C ARG A 200 19.31 -10.36 -15.17
N LEU A 201 18.15 -10.94 -15.50
CA LEU A 201 17.54 -12.10 -14.84
C LEU A 201 17.16 -11.87 -13.37
N ARG A 202 17.05 -10.61 -12.91
CA ARG A 202 16.79 -10.30 -11.49
C ARG A 202 15.42 -9.70 -11.20
N ASP A 203 14.64 -9.49 -12.24
CA ASP A 203 13.30 -8.92 -12.19
C ASP A 203 12.37 -9.78 -13.07
N ALA A 204 12.22 -11.03 -12.66
CA ALA A 204 11.57 -12.05 -13.48
C ALA A 204 10.07 -11.85 -13.57
N SER A 205 9.44 -11.43 -12.47
CA SER A 205 7.99 -11.29 -12.35
C SER A 205 7.44 -10.17 -13.26
N ASP A 206 8.07 -8.99 -13.27
CA ASP A 206 7.63 -7.89 -14.13
C ASP A 206 7.99 -8.09 -15.59
N CYS A 207 9.22 -8.53 -15.89
CA CYS A 207 9.61 -8.87 -17.25
C CYS A 207 8.73 -9.97 -17.86
N ARG A 208 8.33 -10.99 -17.08
CA ARG A 208 7.38 -12.01 -17.57
C ARG A 208 6.02 -11.40 -17.83
N ARG A 209 5.46 -10.66 -16.88
CA ARG A 209 4.13 -10.05 -16.98
C ARG A 209 4.03 -9.16 -18.21
N LEU A 210 5.01 -8.28 -18.42
CA LEU A 210 5.04 -7.35 -19.55
C LEU A 210 5.30 -8.07 -20.89
N TYR A 211 6.10 -9.13 -20.90
CA TYR A 211 6.36 -9.93 -22.11
C TYR A 211 5.14 -10.74 -22.52
N GLU A 212 4.43 -11.35 -21.57
CA GLU A 212 3.19 -12.10 -21.83
C GLU A 212 2.03 -11.18 -22.24
N ALA A 213 2.00 -9.94 -21.70
CA ALA A 213 1.11 -8.88 -22.16
C ALA A 213 1.45 -8.37 -23.57
N GLY A 214 2.66 -8.68 -24.07
CA GLY A 214 3.15 -8.24 -25.37
C GLY A 214 3.62 -6.78 -25.41
N SER A 215 3.77 -6.14 -24.24
CA SER A 215 4.25 -4.76 -24.11
C SER A 215 5.77 -4.65 -24.29
N ILE A 216 6.51 -5.71 -23.95
CA ILE A 216 7.96 -5.83 -24.16
C ILE A 216 8.30 -7.10 -24.97
N ALA A 217 9.44 -7.08 -25.65
CA ALA A 217 9.96 -8.19 -26.43
C ALA A 217 11.47 -8.37 -26.22
N LEU A 218 12.00 -9.57 -26.42
CA LEU A 218 13.44 -9.80 -26.41
C LEU A 218 14.12 -9.05 -27.56
N ARG A 219 15.20 -8.34 -27.24
CA ARG A 219 16.02 -7.64 -28.23
C ARG A 219 16.53 -8.64 -29.27
N ALA A 220 16.51 -8.21 -30.54
CA ALA A 220 16.95 -9.03 -31.66
C ALA A 220 18.45 -9.37 -31.55
N GLY A 221 18.77 -10.55 -30.99
CA GLY A 221 20.13 -11.04 -30.81
C GLY A 221 20.31 -12.11 -29.74
N GLU A 222 19.35 -12.27 -28.81
CA GLU A 222 19.51 -13.15 -27.65
C GLU A 222 18.63 -14.41 -27.64
N GLY A 223 17.88 -14.66 -28.73
CA GLY A 223 17.29 -15.97 -29.04
C GLY A 223 17.87 -16.52 -30.35
N GLY A 224 18.69 -17.57 -30.31
CA GLY A 224 19.18 -18.24 -31.53
C GLY A 224 18.03 -18.94 -32.29
N ALA A 225 17.97 -19.08 -33.62
CA ALA A 225 18.86 -18.69 -34.72
C ALA A 225 18.07 -18.69 -36.06
N ALA A 226 18.34 -17.74 -36.96
CA ALA A 226 18.82 -17.95 -38.35
C ALA A 226 18.49 -16.79 -39.34
N SER A 227 19.57 -16.12 -39.79
CA SER A 227 19.78 -15.39 -41.08
C SER A 227 18.89 -14.18 -41.42
N ALA A 228 19.31 -13.04 -41.99
CA ALA A 228 20.54 -12.30 -42.36
C ALA A 228 20.04 -11.06 -43.18
N PRO A 229 20.85 -10.07 -43.66
CA PRO A 229 22.15 -9.56 -43.23
C PRO A 229 22.18 -8.02 -42.93
N ALA A 230 23.19 -7.64 -42.14
CA ALA A 230 24.04 -6.44 -42.16
C ALA A 230 23.59 -5.12 -42.84
N THR A 231 23.72 -4.02 -42.09
CA THR A 231 24.79 -3.04 -42.35
C THR A 231 25.27 -2.39 -41.05
N ALA A 232 26.59 -2.28 -40.95
CA ALA A 232 27.35 -1.86 -39.79
C ALA A 232 27.54 -0.35 -39.69
N VAL A 233 27.86 0.15 -38.50
CA VAL A 233 28.88 1.19 -38.27
C VAL A 233 29.43 1.11 -36.83
N PRO A 234 30.67 1.54 -36.57
CA PRO A 234 31.63 0.82 -35.72
C PRO A 234 31.88 1.44 -34.34
N THR A 235 32.53 0.62 -33.52
CA THR A 235 33.19 0.86 -32.24
C THR A 235 34.18 2.04 -32.21
N ALA A 236 34.23 2.74 -31.08
CA ALA A 236 35.46 3.31 -30.52
C ALA A 236 35.43 3.31 -28.97
N PRO A 237 36.56 3.09 -28.29
CA PRO A 237 36.61 2.76 -26.87
C PRO A 237 36.81 4.01 -26.00
N ALA A 238 36.29 4.03 -24.78
CA ALA A 238 36.70 5.00 -23.77
C ALA A 238 36.56 4.43 -22.36
N THR A 239 37.73 4.19 -21.75
CA THR A 239 38.15 4.39 -20.36
C THR A 239 37.05 4.59 -19.29
N PRO A 240 37.15 3.93 -18.10
CA PRO A 240 36.17 4.11 -17.02
C PRO A 240 36.06 5.58 -16.59
N PRO A 241 34.83 6.11 -16.36
CA PRO A 241 34.69 7.44 -15.79
C PRO A 241 35.08 7.41 -14.29
N PRO A 242 35.74 8.47 -13.78
CA PRO A 242 36.02 8.62 -12.34
C PRO A 242 34.71 8.83 -11.54
N PRO A 243 34.73 8.70 -10.20
CA PRO A 243 33.53 8.86 -9.37
C PRO A 243 32.87 10.22 -9.64
N VAL A 244 31.61 10.16 -10.05
CA VAL A 244 30.83 11.36 -10.33
C VAL A 244 30.50 12.04 -9.00
N THR A 245 31.01 13.25 -8.82
CA THR A 245 30.49 14.18 -7.82
C THR A 245 29.37 14.95 -8.53
N PRO A 246 28.08 14.77 -8.18
CA PRO A 246 27.00 15.43 -8.93
C PRO A 246 27.01 16.95 -8.74
N SER A 247 27.66 17.71 -9.62
CA SER A 247 27.78 19.18 -9.49
C SER A 247 26.55 19.95 -10.01
N GLY A 248 25.37 19.30 -10.01
CA GLY A 248 24.12 19.87 -10.52
C GLY A 248 23.19 20.41 -9.42
N PRO A 249 22.18 21.21 -9.80
CA PRO A 249 21.10 21.59 -8.89
C PRO A 249 20.45 20.32 -8.31
N VAL A 250 20.08 20.37 -7.02
CA VAL A 250 19.42 19.24 -6.34
C VAL A 250 18.06 19.00 -6.98
N ASP A 251 17.79 17.75 -7.33
CA ASP A 251 16.50 17.31 -7.86
C ASP A 251 15.61 16.85 -6.71
N PHE A 252 14.58 17.63 -6.42
CA PHE A 252 13.65 17.39 -5.32
C PHE A 252 12.48 16.47 -5.70
N GLY A 253 12.23 16.23 -7.00
CA GLY A 253 11.10 15.40 -7.45
C GLY A 253 9.74 16.12 -7.48
N ASP A 254 8.69 15.40 -7.06
CA ASP A 254 7.28 15.85 -7.03
C ASP A 254 6.62 15.67 -5.64
N ASP A 255 5.32 15.98 -5.52
CA ASP A 255 4.54 15.90 -4.27
C ASP A 255 3.51 14.77 -4.33
N THR A 256 3.93 13.58 -4.80
CA THR A 256 3.00 12.44 -5.00
C THR A 256 2.81 11.54 -3.78
N SER A 257 3.61 11.70 -2.72
CA SER A 257 3.45 10.91 -1.50
C SER A 257 2.19 11.31 -0.72
N ARG A 258 1.65 10.37 0.06
CA ARG A 258 0.60 10.63 1.05
C ARG A 258 1.06 11.55 2.19
N TRP A 259 2.38 11.65 2.39
CA TRP A 259 3.03 12.50 3.39
C TRP A 259 3.58 13.79 2.79
N ALA A 260 3.45 13.98 1.48
CA ALA A 260 3.86 15.22 0.84
C ALA A 260 3.08 16.43 1.38
N ASN A 261 3.78 17.56 1.57
CA ASN A 261 3.23 18.83 2.06
C ASN A 261 2.72 18.81 3.51
N ASP A 262 3.27 17.96 4.37
CA ASP A 262 2.88 17.91 5.79
C ASP A 262 3.78 18.75 6.72
N GLY A 263 4.84 19.35 6.17
CA GLY A 263 5.77 20.22 6.89
C GLY A 263 7.11 19.56 7.23
N GLU A 264 7.23 18.25 7.04
CA GLU A 264 8.48 17.47 7.16
C GLU A 264 9.00 17.06 5.78
N CYS A 265 10.28 16.66 5.68
CA CYS A 265 10.85 16.07 4.48
C CYS A 265 10.88 14.55 4.62
N ASP A 266 10.12 13.84 3.80
CA ASP A 266 10.06 12.36 3.83
C ASP A 266 11.13 11.70 2.96
N ASP A 267 11.93 12.48 2.22
CA ASP A 267 12.89 11.95 1.26
C ASP A 267 14.20 11.46 1.95
N PRO A 268 14.49 10.15 1.99
CA PRO A 268 15.67 9.60 2.67
C PRO A 268 17.02 10.01 2.07
N ARG A 269 17.04 10.68 0.91
CA ARG A 269 18.26 11.28 0.34
C ARG A 269 18.72 12.50 1.12
N PHE A 270 17.88 13.07 1.97
CA PHE A 270 18.19 14.21 2.82
C PHE A 270 18.40 13.80 4.28
N GLN A 271 19.11 14.65 5.02
CA GLN A 271 19.36 14.51 6.45
C GLN A 271 19.37 15.88 7.10
N GLY A 272 18.87 15.96 8.33
CA GLY A 272 18.90 17.19 9.10
C GLY A 272 17.62 17.38 9.90
N ARG A 273 17.36 18.63 10.28
CA ARG A 273 16.20 19.01 11.07
C ARG A 273 14.98 19.21 10.15
N GLY A 274 13.86 18.63 10.53
CA GLY A 274 12.63 18.65 9.73
C GLY A 274 12.54 17.47 8.76
N MET A 275 13.39 16.45 8.89
CA MET A 275 13.13 15.14 8.28
C MET A 275 12.03 14.44 9.04
N ALA A 276 11.17 13.68 8.35
CA ALA A 276 10.18 12.85 9.00
C ALA A 276 10.83 11.84 9.95
N ALA A 277 10.13 11.53 11.05
CA ALA A 277 10.63 10.63 12.08
C ALA A 277 10.85 9.19 11.57
N VAL A 278 10.08 8.79 10.55
CA VAL A 278 10.24 7.53 9.84
C VAL A 278 10.42 7.84 8.37
N LEU A 279 11.59 7.50 7.84
CA LEU A 279 11.89 7.66 6.42
C LEU A 279 11.69 6.34 5.72
N LEU A 280 10.87 6.35 4.67
CA LEU A 280 10.63 5.19 3.82
C LEU A 280 11.28 5.45 2.46
N ASP A 281 11.93 4.43 1.91
CA ASP A 281 12.56 4.54 0.59
C ASP A 281 11.54 4.84 -0.52
N GLU A 282 10.26 4.48 -0.31
CA GLU A 282 9.15 4.80 -1.21
C GLU A 282 8.84 6.31 -1.29
N ASP A 283 9.16 7.09 -0.26
CA ASP A 283 8.92 8.54 -0.22
C ASP A 283 10.04 9.38 -0.86
N ALA A 284 11.11 8.72 -1.34
CA ALA A 284 12.19 9.39 -2.04
C ALA A 284 11.67 10.16 -3.28
N MET A 285 11.99 11.46 -3.34
CA MET A 285 11.58 12.38 -4.41
C MET A 285 10.07 12.62 -4.52
N ARG A 286 9.28 12.24 -3.49
CA ARG A 286 7.81 12.35 -3.52
C ARG A 286 7.24 13.39 -2.57
N ASP A 287 8.11 14.11 -1.87
CA ASP A 287 7.79 15.24 -1.01
C ASP A 287 8.69 16.45 -1.36
N ALA A 288 8.62 16.87 -2.61
CA ALA A 288 9.52 17.86 -3.16
C ALA A 288 9.36 19.26 -2.55
N SER A 289 8.15 19.65 -2.19
CA SER A 289 7.84 20.98 -1.68
C SER A 289 8.44 21.23 -0.29
N ASP A 290 8.31 20.29 0.64
CA ASP A 290 8.89 20.43 1.97
C ASP A 290 10.39 20.18 2.00
N CYS A 291 10.88 19.15 1.30
CA CYS A 291 12.32 18.92 1.15
C CYS A 291 13.03 20.12 0.49
N ARG A 292 12.43 20.77 -0.51
CA ARG A 292 12.99 21.99 -1.11
C ARG A 292 13.04 23.13 -0.11
N ARG A 293 11.93 23.39 0.59
CA ARG A 293 11.84 24.48 1.58
C ARG A 293 12.89 24.29 2.68
N LEU A 294 12.93 23.11 3.29
CA LEU A 294 13.87 22.78 4.36
C LEU A 294 15.33 22.80 3.88
N TYR A 295 15.57 22.38 2.63
CA TYR A 295 16.90 22.48 2.04
C TYR A 295 17.30 23.94 1.83
N GLU A 296 16.44 24.79 1.26
CA GLU A 296 16.72 26.22 1.02
C GLU A 296 16.91 27.01 2.32
N GLU A 297 16.20 26.64 3.39
CA GLU A 297 16.34 27.18 4.74
C GLU A 297 17.63 26.71 5.45
N GLY A 298 18.29 25.68 4.91
CA GLY A 298 19.51 25.11 5.48
C GLY A 298 19.25 24.17 6.65
N ALA A 299 18.01 23.70 6.83
CA ALA A 299 17.63 22.76 7.88
C ALA A 299 18.02 21.31 7.55
N ILE A 300 18.01 20.96 6.25
CA ILE A 300 18.42 19.66 5.74
C ILE A 300 19.49 19.78 4.64
N ASP A 301 20.32 18.74 4.52
CA ASP A 301 21.39 18.57 3.53
C ASP A 301 21.28 17.19 2.86
N LEU A 302 21.83 17.02 1.67
CA LEU A 302 21.90 15.71 1.02
C LEU A 302 22.85 14.78 1.78
N VAL A 303 22.42 13.54 2.00
CA VAL A 303 23.25 12.51 2.64
C VAL A 303 24.54 12.31 1.85
N GLY A 304 25.68 12.38 2.54
CA GLY A 304 27.00 12.30 1.91
C GLY A 304 27.51 13.59 1.27
N ARG A 305 26.80 14.71 1.42
CA ARG A 305 27.27 16.06 1.04
C ARG A 305 27.11 17.05 2.19
N SER A 306 28.23 17.40 2.80
CA SER A 306 28.26 18.58 3.67
C SER A 306 28.31 19.84 2.81
N ARG A 307 27.48 20.84 3.10
CA ARG A 307 27.53 22.18 2.47
C ARG A 307 28.88 22.93 2.56
N ALA A 308 29.89 22.33 3.18
CA ALA A 308 31.25 22.85 3.23
C ALA A 308 31.97 22.86 1.85
N ASP A 309 31.51 22.08 0.87
CA ASP A 309 32.24 21.90 -0.41
C ASP A 309 31.67 22.68 -1.61
N VAL A 310 30.55 23.40 -1.46
CA VAL A 310 29.99 24.25 -2.53
C VAL A 310 29.45 25.56 -1.96
N ALA A 311 30.36 26.47 -1.61
CA ALA A 311 29.99 27.88 -1.39
C ALA A 311 30.04 28.66 -2.72
N PRO A 312 29.01 29.47 -3.00
CA PRO A 312 29.33 30.87 -3.22
C PRO A 312 28.62 31.75 -2.19
N ALA A 313 29.36 32.77 -1.78
CA ALA A 313 29.09 33.72 -0.71
C ALA A 313 27.63 34.19 -0.61
N ALA A 314 27.08 34.06 0.60
CA ALA A 314 25.86 34.70 1.06
C ALA A 314 25.90 36.24 0.88
N PRO A 315 24.77 36.91 0.60
CA PRO A 315 24.57 38.26 1.06
C PRO A 315 24.09 38.20 2.52
N ALA A 316 24.82 38.88 3.40
CA ALA A 316 24.46 39.08 4.78
C ALA A 316 23.28 40.03 4.94
N ALA A 317 22.33 39.72 5.85
CA ALA A 317 21.66 40.68 6.74
C ALA A 317 20.64 39.96 7.66
N PRO A 318 20.30 40.52 8.84
CA PRO A 318 21.14 41.17 9.83
C PRO A 318 21.11 40.41 11.18
N ALA A 319 22.03 40.77 12.07
CA ALA A 319 22.18 40.18 13.40
C ALA A 319 20.92 40.33 14.28
N ALA A 320 20.45 39.20 14.81
CA ALA A 320 19.60 39.10 16.00
C ALA A 320 20.48 38.85 17.25
N PRO A 321 20.04 39.23 18.47
CA PRO A 321 20.89 39.43 19.66
C PRO A 321 21.43 38.12 20.24
N PRO A 322 22.40 38.15 21.18
CA PRO A 322 23.19 36.96 21.51
C PRO A 322 22.35 35.89 22.20
N ALA A 323 22.47 34.67 21.68
CA ALA A 323 22.05 33.44 22.35
C ALA A 323 22.65 33.37 23.76
N SER A 324 21.81 33.06 24.74
CA SER A 324 22.26 32.58 26.04
C SER A 324 23.15 31.36 25.82
N SER A 325 24.37 31.42 26.35
CA SER A 325 25.38 30.40 26.14
C SER A 325 24.90 29.04 26.65
N THR A 326 24.69 28.09 25.74
CA THR A 326 24.45 26.65 26.01
C THR A 326 25.64 25.96 26.72
N ALA A 327 26.77 26.68 26.86
CA ALA A 327 27.97 26.20 27.51
C ALA A 327 27.78 26.11 29.03
N GLY A 328 27.37 24.94 29.52
CA GLY A 328 27.31 24.61 30.95
C GLY A 328 25.97 24.04 31.43
N ILE A 329 24.99 23.90 30.55
CA ILE A 329 23.70 23.29 30.88
C ILE A 329 23.80 21.79 30.64
N ASP A 330 23.51 21.00 31.67
CA ASP A 330 23.39 19.55 31.56
C ASP A 330 21.97 19.20 31.10
N PHE A 331 21.85 18.87 29.82
CA PHE A 331 20.59 18.48 29.19
C PHE A 331 20.22 17.02 29.45
N GLY A 332 21.15 16.19 29.94
CA GLY A 332 20.91 14.76 30.15
C GLY A 332 20.96 13.90 28.88
N ASP A 333 20.01 12.96 28.79
CA ASP A 333 19.87 11.99 27.70
C ASP A 333 18.45 12.01 27.09
N ASP A 334 18.18 11.15 26.10
CA ASP A 334 16.88 11.03 25.41
C ASP A 334 16.16 9.74 25.83
N SER A 335 16.01 9.53 27.14
CA SER A 335 15.50 8.26 27.70
C SER A 335 14.01 8.24 28.03
N SER A 336 13.29 9.37 27.95
CA SER A 336 11.83 9.39 28.15
C SER A 336 11.11 8.86 26.91
N ARG A 337 9.82 8.56 27.06
CA ARG A 337 8.95 8.20 25.92
C ARG A 337 8.55 9.40 25.05
N TRP A 338 8.86 10.60 25.54
CA TRP A 338 8.52 11.88 24.94
C TRP A 338 9.77 12.56 24.36
N ALA A 339 10.95 11.97 24.54
CA ALA A 339 12.18 12.48 23.94
C ALA A 339 12.12 12.44 22.41
N ASN A 340 12.60 13.51 21.76
CA ASN A 340 12.60 13.67 20.30
C ASN A 340 11.19 13.77 19.69
N ASP A 341 10.21 14.28 20.43
CA ASP A 341 8.87 14.55 19.91
C ASP A 341 8.70 16.00 19.41
N GLY A 342 9.77 16.80 19.48
CA GLY A 342 9.83 18.18 19.01
C GLY A 342 9.43 19.22 20.06
N GLU A 343 9.01 18.79 21.26
CA GLU A 343 8.80 19.64 22.43
C GLU A 343 9.90 19.40 23.48
N CYS A 344 10.20 20.38 24.33
CA CYS A 344 11.07 20.19 25.49
C CYS A 344 10.25 19.75 26.70
N ASP A 345 10.48 18.53 27.19
CA ASP A 345 9.77 17.98 28.36
C ASP A 345 10.41 18.31 29.70
N ASP A 346 11.61 18.90 29.69
CA ASP A 346 12.36 19.16 30.91
C ASP A 346 11.80 20.39 31.65
N PRO A 347 11.18 20.22 32.84
CA PRO A 347 10.53 21.31 33.56
C PRO A 347 11.49 22.39 34.10
N ARG A 348 12.80 22.24 33.92
CA ARG A 348 13.80 23.27 34.21
C ARG A 348 13.79 24.40 33.17
N PHE A 349 13.18 24.19 32.00
CA PHE A 349 13.05 25.20 30.95
C PHE A 349 11.64 25.81 30.92
N ASP A 350 11.53 26.98 30.29
CA ASP A 350 10.27 27.66 30.02
C ASP A 350 10.33 28.36 28.65
N GLY A 351 9.21 28.47 27.94
CA GLY A 351 9.15 29.14 26.64
C GLY A 351 8.33 28.42 25.56
N GLU A 352 8.49 28.86 24.32
CA GLU A 352 7.77 28.33 23.16
C GLU A 352 8.41 27.02 22.69
N GLY A 353 7.60 25.96 22.58
CA GLY A 353 8.08 24.60 22.30
C GLY A 353 8.32 23.76 23.56
N MET A 354 7.95 24.24 24.76
CA MET A 354 7.82 23.38 25.93
C MET A 354 6.59 22.48 25.82
N ALA A 355 6.70 21.25 26.33
CA ALA A 355 5.54 20.39 26.52
C ALA A 355 4.45 21.10 27.33
N ILE A 356 3.18 20.85 27.03
CA ILE A 356 2.04 21.55 27.67
C ILE A 356 2.01 21.35 29.20
N ALA A 357 2.53 20.20 29.67
CA ALA A 357 2.57 19.86 31.10
C ALA A 357 3.81 18.99 31.41
N PRO A 358 5.02 19.58 31.47
CA PRO A 358 6.26 18.84 31.68
C PRO A 358 6.24 18.21 33.08
N GLN A 359 6.58 16.93 33.15
CA GLN A 359 6.59 16.20 34.42
C GLN A 359 7.97 16.21 35.05
N GLY A 360 8.02 16.20 36.38
CA GLY A 360 9.29 16.11 37.10
C GLY A 360 10.12 14.87 36.75
N GLU A 361 9.47 13.79 36.30
CA GLU A 361 10.14 12.56 35.88
C GLU A 361 10.87 12.66 34.54
N ASP A 362 10.53 13.63 33.69
CA ASP A 362 11.13 13.86 32.36
C ASP A 362 12.30 14.86 32.40
N THR A 363 12.66 15.34 33.59
CA THR A 363 13.85 16.16 33.81
C THR A 363 15.10 15.44 33.29
N MET A 364 15.88 16.09 32.41
CA MET A 364 17.09 15.55 31.78
C MET A 364 16.88 14.29 30.92
N ARG A 365 15.67 14.08 30.41
CA ARG A 365 15.35 12.88 29.61
C ARG A 365 14.93 13.16 28.18
N ASP A 366 14.97 14.42 27.80
CA ASP A 366 14.68 14.93 26.47
C ASP A 366 15.74 15.99 26.11
N ALA A 367 16.98 15.51 25.96
CA ALA A 367 18.14 16.38 25.84
C ALA A 367 18.23 17.03 24.46
N THR A 368 17.79 16.33 23.41
CA THR A 368 17.88 16.79 22.03
C THR A 368 16.94 17.96 21.77
N ASP A 369 15.66 17.88 22.16
CA ASP A 369 14.69 18.94 21.88
C ASP A 369 14.94 20.18 22.76
N CYS A 370 15.20 19.99 24.06
CA CYS A 370 15.56 21.10 24.95
C CYS A 370 16.84 21.83 24.51
N ARG A 371 17.86 21.11 24.00
CA ARG A 371 19.08 21.76 23.48
C ARG A 371 18.79 22.57 22.22
N ASN A 372 18.00 22.00 21.32
CA ASN A 372 17.64 22.60 20.04
C ASN A 372 16.83 23.89 20.24
N LEU A 373 15.77 23.81 21.05
CA LEU A 373 14.90 24.94 21.36
C LEU A 373 15.65 26.04 22.13
N LEU A 374 16.59 25.69 23.01
CA LEU A 374 17.43 26.69 23.69
C LEU A 374 18.42 27.36 22.72
N ALA A 375 19.00 26.60 21.78
CA ALA A 375 19.90 27.13 20.76
C ALA A 375 19.19 28.09 19.79
N GLU A 376 17.91 27.85 19.53
CA GLU A 376 17.02 28.75 18.76
C GLU A 376 16.52 29.95 19.58
N GLY A 377 16.71 29.94 20.90
CA GLY A 377 16.20 30.98 21.80
C GLY A 377 14.68 30.95 21.97
N ARG A 378 14.04 29.81 21.71
CA ARG A 378 12.60 29.60 21.88
C ARG A 378 12.22 29.25 23.32
N ILE A 379 13.11 28.56 24.03
CA ILE A 379 13.03 28.31 25.46
C ILE A 379 14.23 28.91 26.21
N GLU A 380 14.10 29.11 27.52
CA GLU A 380 15.15 29.56 28.42
C GLU A 380 15.18 28.72 29.72
N LEU A 381 16.36 28.61 30.35
CA LEU A 381 16.48 27.94 31.65
C LEU A 381 15.89 28.85 32.74
N ARG A 382 15.02 28.28 33.58
CA ARG A 382 14.29 29.01 34.63
C ARG A 382 15.13 29.45 35.83
#